data_AF-A0A4R1VVE7-F1
#
_entry.id   AF-A0A4R1VVE7-F1
#
_cell.length_a   1.000
_cell.length_b   1.000
_cell.length_c   1.000
_cell.angle_alpha   90.00
_cell.angle_beta   90.00
_cell.angle_gamma   90.00
#
_symmetry.space_group_name_H-M   'P 1'
#
loop_
_entity.id
_entity.type
_entity.pdbx_description
1 polymer ?
#
loop_
_entity_poly.entity_id
_entity_poly.type
_entity_poly.pdbx_seq_one_letter_code
_entity_poly.pdbx_strand_id
1 'polypeptide(L)'
;MPIRPENRWLYPIDWQQLSDAIRFERAGSRCEKCRRPHLRRIVHLGDGRWWDGDAGHWRSDRGRRVAVKGFTLASGLCCKNREA
;
A
#
# COMPACT_ATOMS: atom_id res chain seq x y z
N MET A 1 -11.96 -11.47 -2.38
CA MET A 1 -12.22 -11.05 -0.98
C MET A 1 -13.41 -11.85 -0.48
N PRO A 2 -13.26 -12.76 0.49
CA PRO A 2 -14.39 -13.57 0.95
C PRO A 2 -15.34 -12.74 1.82
N ILE A 3 -16.61 -12.63 1.41
CA ILE A 3 -17.68 -12.03 2.21
C ILE A 3 -18.22 -13.11 3.14
N ARG A 4 -18.33 -12.78 4.43
CA ARG A 4 -18.94 -13.66 5.43
C ARG A 4 -20.41 -13.93 5.04
N PRO A 5 -20.90 -15.18 5.12
CA PRO A 5 -22.26 -15.52 4.68
C PRO A 5 -23.35 -14.64 5.29
N GLU A 6 -23.21 -14.26 6.56
CA GLU A 6 -24.17 -13.46 7.33
C GLU A 6 -24.31 -12.03 6.79
N ASN A 7 -23.32 -11.55 6.04
CA ASN A 7 -23.29 -10.20 5.48
C ASN A 7 -23.63 -10.18 3.99
N ARG A 8 -23.88 -11.33 3.35
CA ARG A 8 -24.04 -11.39 1.90
C ARG A 8 -25.23 -10.55 1.40
N TRP A 9 -26.28 -10.41 2.21
CA TRP A 9 -27.46 -9.60 1.89
C TRP A 9 -27.20 -8.08 1.85
N LEU A 10 -26.09 -7.60 2.45
CA LEU A 10 -25.69 -6.19 2.36
C LEU A 10 -25.09 -5.82 1.00
N TYR A 11 -24.78 -6.81 0.17
CA TYR A 11 -24.09 -6.64 -1.09
C TYR A 11 -24.99 -7.04 -2.27
N PRO A 12 -24.98 -6.27 -3.36
CA PRO A 12 -25.60 -6.66 -4.62
C PRO A 12 -25.03 -7.99 -5.17
N ILE A 13 -25.80 -8.65 -6.04
CA ILE A 13 -25.37 -9.90 -6.70
C ILE A 13 -24.11 -9.71 -7.56
N ASP A 14 -23.95 -8.52 -8.14
CA ASP A 14 -22.85 -8.08 -8.99
C ASP A 14 -21.71 -7.41 -8.19
N TRP A 15 -21.68 -7.58 -6.87
CA TRP A 15 -20.67 -6.97 -6.00
C TRP A 15 -19.24 -7.26 -6.46
N GLN A 16 -18.96 -8.46 -6.97
CA GLN A 16 -17.62 -8.81 -7.42
C GLN A 16 -17.17 -7.89 -8.56
N GLN A 17 -18.03 -7.66 -9.56
CA GLN A 17 -17.79 -6.75 -10.69
C GLN A 17 -17.63 -5.30 -10.21
N LEU A 18 -18.53 -4.82 -9.35
CA LEU A 18 -18.44 -3.46 -8.79
C LEU A 18 -17.13 -3.25 -8.02
N SER A 19 -16.76 -4.24 -7.20
CA SER A 19 -15.54 -4.20 -6.40
C SER A 19 -14.28 -4.20 -7.28
N ASP A 20 -14.28 -4.97 -8.37
CA ASP A 20 -13.16 -5.03 -9.31
C ASP A 20 -13.02 -3.72 -10.09
N ALA A 21 -14.12 -3.15 -10.58
CA ALA A 21 -14.13 -1.83 -11.23
C ALA A 21 -13.58 -0.73 -10.30
N ILE A 22 -13.96 -0.73 -9.02
CA ILE A 22 -13.42 0.24 -8.06
C ILE A 22 -11.92 0.00 -7.80
N ARG A 23 -11.52 -1.24 -7.48
CA ARG A 23 -10.15 -1.55 -7.04
C ARG A 23 -9.12 -1.46 -8.16
N PHE A 24 -9.47 -1.92 -9.36
CA PHE A 24 -8.51 -2.09 -10.45
C PHE A 24 -8.63 -1.00 -11.51
N GLU A 25 -9.84 -0.56 -11.83
CA GLU A 25 -10.04 0.46 -12.87
C GLU A 25 -9.93 1.85 -12.26
N ARG A 26 -10.88 2.26 -11.40
CA ARG A 26 -10.91 3.61 -10.81
C ARG A 26 -9.67 3.89 -9.96
N ALA A 27 -9.34 2.98 -9.03
CA ALA A 27 -8.22 3.17 -8.12
C ALA A 27 -6.88 2.75 -8.74
N GLY A 28 -6.87 2.19 -9.96
CA GLY A 28 -5.65 1.80 -10.67
C GLY A 28 -4.81 0.78 -9.90
N SER A 29 -5.45 -0.15 -9.19
CA SER A 29 -4.78 -1.14 -8.33
C SER A 29 -3.94 -0.52 -7.19
N ARG A 30 -4.28 0.68 -6.74
CA ARG A 30 -3.57 1.38 -5.66
C ARG A 30 -4.56 1.95 -4.65
N CYS A 31 -4.18 2.00 -3.39
CA CYS A 31 -5.00 2.67 -2.38
C CYS A 31 -5.17 4.17 -2.72
N GLU A 32 -6.40 4.67 -2.77
CA GLU A 32 -6.70 6.08 -3.05
C GLU A 32 -6.12 7.03 -1.98
N LYS A 33 -5.95 6.55 -0.73
CA LYS A 33 -5.40 7.34 0.37
C LYS A 33 -3.87 7.36 0.40
N CYS A 34 -3.26 6.18 0.46
CA CYS A 34 -1.81 6.07 0.72
C CYS A 34 -0.99 5.61 -0.48
N ARG A 35 -1.63 5.29 -1.61
CA ARG A 35 -1.00 4.83 -2.87
C ARG A 35 -0.31 3.48 -2.81
N ARG A 36 -0.48 2.71 -1.72
CA ARG A 36 0.02 1.33 -1.65
C ARG A 36 -0.56 0.47 -2.78
N PRO A 37 0.28 -0.29 -3.50
CA PRO A 37 -0.19 -1.20 -4.54
C PRO A 37 -0.99 -2.35 -3.93
N HIS A 38 -2.12 -2.68 -4.56
CA HIS A 38 -2.94 -3.83 -4.19
C HIS A 38 -2.25 -5.13 -4.61
N LEU A 39 -2.31 -6.16 -3.77
CA LEU A 39 -1.74 -7.51 -4.00
C LEU A 39 -0.22 -7.60 -4.25
N ARG A 40 0.53 -6.50 -4.12
CA ARG A 40 1.99 -6.50 -4.25
C ARG A 40 2.63 -6.63 -2.86
N ARG A 41 3.70 -7.44 -2.76
CA ARG A 41 4.52 -7.52 -1.56
C ARG A 41 5.32 -6.22 -1.40
N ILE A 42 5.21 -5.59 -0.23
CA ILE A 42 5.93 -4.35 0.13
C ILE A 42 6.59 -4.53 1.49
N VAL A 43 7.67 -3.80 1.74
CA VAL A 43 8.30 -3.71 3.06
C VAL A 43 7.59 -2.66 3.89
N HIS A 44 7.21 -2.99 5.13
CA HIS A 44 6.60 -2.05 6.06
C HIS A 44 7.24 -2.17 7.45
N LEU A 45 7.23 -1.08 8.22
CA LEU A 45 7.80 -1.05 9.57
C LEU A 45 6.80 -1.47 10.67
N GLY A 46 5.54 -1.76 10.31
CA GLY A 46 4.49 -2.15 11.26
C GLY A 46 3.77 -0.97 11.93
N ASP A 47 4.39 0.20 11.95
CA ASP A 47 3.82 1.48 12.44
C ASP A 47 2.99 2.25 11.37
N GLY A 48 2.75 1.63 10.22
CA GLY A 48 2.07 2.25 9.08
C GLY A 48 3.01 2.85 8.03
N ARG A 49 4.31 2.96 8.27
CA ARG A 49 5.29 3.34 7.23
C ARG A 49 5.61 2.16 6.31
N TRP A 50 5.85 2.46 5.04
CA TRP A 50 6.14 1.45 4.02
C TRP A 50 7.07 1.97 2.92
N TRP A 51 7.84 1.08 2.32
CA TRP A 51 8.78 1.40 1.25
C TRP A 51 8.07 1.42 -0.11
N ASP A 52 8.10 2.56 -0.78
CA ASP A 52 7.67 2.68 -2.17
C ASP A 52 8.84 2.33 -3.09
N GLY A 53 8.83 1.09 -3.61
CA GLY A 53 9.84 0.61 -4.55
C GLY A 53 9.79 1.28 -5.92
N ASP A 54 8.64 1.82 -6.33
CA ASP A 54 8.53 2.53 -7.61
C ASP A 54 9.16 3.93 -7.50
N ALA A 55 9.02 4.57 -6.34
CA ALA A 55 9.47 5.94 -6.11
C ALA A 55 10.77 6.08 -5.28
N GLY A 56 11.33 4.97 -4.81
CA GLY A 56 12.61 4.92 -4.09
C GLY A 56 12.62 5.64 -2.74
N HIS A 57 11.49 5.69 -2.03
CA HIS A 57 11.42 6.35 -0.72
C HIS A 57 10.38 5.75 0.22
N TRP A 58 10.49 6.09 1.50
CA TRP A 58 9.52 5.71 2.51
C TRP A 58 8.29 6.60 2.50
N ARG A 59 7.11 5.99 2.65
CA ARG A 59 5.83 6.67 2.77
C ARG A 59 5.15 6.37 4.11
N SER A 60 4.35 7.31 4.58
CA SER A 60 3.48 7.11 5.74
C SER A 60 2.21 6.32 5.41
N ASP A 61 1.42 6.05 6.44
CA ASP A 61 0.05 5.52 6.39
C ASP A 61 -0.90 6.39 5.54
N ARG A 62 -0.56 7.67 5.34
CA ARG A 62 -1.27 8.65 4.49
C ARG A 62 -0.59 8.92 3.15
N GLY A 63 0.43 8.15 2.78
CA GLY A 63 1.13 8.27 1.50
C GLY A 63 2.12 9.44 1.37
N ARG A 64 2.32 10.23 2.45
CA ARG A 64 3.33 11.29 2.47
C ARG A 64 4.73 10.72 2.52
N ARG A 65 5.68 11.33 1.82
CA ARG A 65 7.10 10.99 1.92
C ARG A 65 7.58 11.24 3.35
N VAL A 66 8.32 10.28 3.90
CA VAL A 66 8.91 10.38 5.24
C VAL A 66 10.37 9.96 5.20
N ALA A 67 11.18 10.57 6.07
CA ALA A 67 12.50 10.06 6.38
C ALA A 67 12.36 9.04 7.52
N VAL A 68 12.98 7.87 7.37
CA VAL A 68 13.08 6.88 8.44
C VAL A 68 14.44 7.05 9.08
N LYS A 69 14.50 7.63 10.29
CA LYS A 69 15.72 7.69 11.09
C LYS A 69 15.88 6.37 11.86
N GLY A 70 17.09 5.81 11.85
CA GLY A 70 17.46 4.71 12.77
C GLY A 70 17.11 3.29 12.33
N PHE A 71 16.96 3.01 11.03
CA PHE A 71 16.74 1.63 10.57
C PHE A 71 17.89 1.16 9.66
N THR A 72 18.71 0.25 10.18
CA THR A 72 19.66 -0.52 9.38
C THR A 72 18.89 -1.67 8.74
N LEU A 73 18.41 -1.50 7.51
CA LEU A 73 17.87 -2.62 6.75
C LEU A 73 19.02 -3.53 6.31
N ALA A 74 19.11 -4.72 6.90
CA ALA A 74 19.68 -5.86 6.20
C ALA A 74 18.84 -6.06 4.93
N SER A 75 19.50 -6.05 3.77
CA SER A 75 18.94 -6.15 2.42
C SER A 75 18.40 -4.83 1.83
N GLY A 76 19.34 -4.04 1.31
CA GLY A 76 19.19 -3.44 -0.02
C GLY A 76 18.90 -1.95 -0.08
N LEU A 77 19.99 -1.16 -0.10
CA LEU A 77 20.09 0.21 -0.62
C LEU A 77 19.17 1.28 0.00
N CYS A 78 19.54 1.73 1.19
CA CYS A 78 19.38 3.14 1.54
C CYS A 78 20.41 3.94 0.71
N CYS A 79 19.94 4.65 -0.31
CA CYS A 79 20.76 5.58 -1.08
C CYS A 79 21.21 6.72 -0.15
N LYS A 80 22.49 6.66 0.22
CA LYS A 80 23.42 7.74 0.59
C LYS A 80 22.78 9.11 0.91
N ASN A 81 22.79 9.46 2.19
CA ASN A 81 23.14 10.83 2.57
C ASN A 81 24.54 10.78 3.20
N ARG A 82 25.53 11.11 2.37
CA ARG A 82 26.90 11.46 2.78
C ARG A 82 27.10 12.90 2.32
N GLU A 83 26.93 13.84 3.24
CA GLU A 83 27.36 15.24 3.15
C GLU A 83 27.94 15.52 4.55
N ALA A 84 29.27 15.45 4.68
CA ALA A 84 30.24 16.55 4.58
C ALA A 84 30.21 17.42 5.86
#